data_AF-A0A3D4JQB3-F1
#
_entry.id   AF-A0A3D4JQB3-F1
#
_cell.length_a   1.000
_cell.length_b   1.000
_cell.length_c   1.000
_cell.angle_alpha   90.00
_cell.angle_beta   90.00
_cell.angle_gamma   90.00
#
_symmetry.space_group_name_H-M   'P 1'
#
loop_
_entity.id
_entity.type
_entity.pdbx_description
1 polymer ?
#
loop_
_entity_poly.entity_id
_entity_poly.type
_entity_poly.pdbx_seq_one_letter_code
_entity_poly.pdbx_strand_id
1 'polypeptide(L)'
;MEKKNNRNTSGFLRISAEVVSSIAEAVVRETPDIVMDGRPSMVLDSVDGHSSNITSVTVVIRVKRGLNIRNICENLQQKIKNNIQSMTGVAISNVSVIVSDMIL
;
A
#
# COMPACT_ATOMS: atom_id res chain seq x y z
N MET A 1 -21.73 -44.75 -5.12
CA MET A 1 -22.40 -43.55 -4.57
C MET A 1 -21.47 -42.37 -4.74
N GLU A 2 -21.93 -41.42 -5.54
CA GLU A 2 -21.18 -40.27 -6.03
C GLU A 2 -20.79 -39.25 -4.95
N LYS A 3 -19.65 -38.60 -5.23
CA LYS A 3 -18.94 -37.61 -4.43
C LYS A 3 -19.69 -36.28 -4.37
N LYS A 4 -19.73 -35.64 -3.18
CA LYS A 4 -19.78 -34.18 -3.05
C LYS A 4 -18.84 -33.72 -1.93
N ASN A 5 -17.55 -33.67 -2.25
CA ASN A 5 -16.59 -32.88 -1.46
C ASN A 5 -16.77 -31.42 -1.89
N ASN A 6 -17.63 -30.70 -1.18
CA ASN A 6 -17.81 -29.26 -1.35
C ASN A 6 -16.58 -28.54 -0.78
N ARG A 7 -15.50 -28.50 -1.58
CA ARG A 7 -14.37 -27.61 -1.33
C ARG A 7 -14.88 -26.21 -1.57
N ASN A 8 -15.31 -25.54 -0.50
CA ASN A 8 -15.41 -24.09 -0.41
C ASN A 8 -14.07 -23.52 -0.88
N THR A 9 -13.98 -23.23 -2.17
CA THR A 9 -12.87 -22.50 -2.77
C THR A 9 -13.41 -21.11 -2.98
N SER A 10 -13.69 -20.42 -1.88
CA SER A 10 -13.82 -18.96 -1.92
C SER A 10 -12.45 -18.46 -2.38
N GLY A 11 -12.33 -18.14 -3.66
CA GLY A 11 -11.12 -17.62 -4.26
C GLY A 11 -10.83 -16.25 -3.69
N PHE A 12 -10.23 -16.21 -2.50
CA PHE A 12 -9.62 -15.01 -1.98
C PHE A 12 -8.35 -14.77 -2.78
N LEU A 13 -8.33 -13.67 -3.53
CA LEU A 13 -7.14 -13.18 -4.20
C LEU A 13 -6.10 -12.90 -3.11
N ARG A 14 -5.16 -13.83 -2.88
CA ARG A 14 -4.00 -13.60 -2.01
C ARG A 14 -3.08 -12.65 -2.76
N ILE A 15 -3.29 -11.36 -2.55
CA ILE A 15 -2.47 -10.33 -3.17
C ILE A 15 -1.17 -10.29 -2.38
N SER A 16 -0.09 -10.65 -3.07
CA SER A 16 1.24 -10.61 -2.49
C SER A 16 1.55 -9.21 -2.01
N ALA A 17 2.11 -9.10 -0.81
CA ALA A 17 2.67 -7.87 -0.26
C ALA A 17 3.56 -7.15 -1.31
N GLU A 18 4.27 -7.91 -2.15
CA GLU A 18 5.09 -7.39 -3.26
C GLU A 18 4.32 -6.55 -4.30
N VAL A 19 3.08 -6.93 -4.62
CA VAL A 19 2.24 -6.16 -5.56
C VAL A 19 1.90 -4.81 -4.96
N VAL A 20 1.51 -4.80 -3.68
CA VAL A 20 1.16 -3.57 -2.98
C VAL A 20 2.37 -2.66 -2.80
N SER A 21 3.54 -3.23 -2.50
CA SER A 21 4.81 -2.51 -2.49
C SER A 21 5.10 -1.85 -3.83
N SER A 22 4.91 -2.61 -4.92
CA SER A 22 5.21 -2.12 -6.28
C SER A 22 4.28 -0.97 -6.68
N ILE A 23 3.00 -1.05 -6.31
CA ILE A 23 2.04 0.04 -6.57
C ILE A 23 2.39 1.28 -5.75
N ALA A 24 2.71 1.12 -4.46
CA ALA A 24 3.11 2.24 -3.62
C ALA A 24 4.38 2.92 -4.17
N GLU A 25 5.37 2.15 -4.61
CA GLU A 25 6.58 2.67 -5.25
C GLU A 25 6.27 3.41 -6.56
N ALA A 26 5.42 2.85 -7.41
CA ALA A 26 5.00 3.48 -8.66
C ALA A 26 4.37 4.86 -8.40
N VAL A 27 3.43 4.94 -7.45
CA VAL A 27 2.75 6.18 -7.09
C VAL A 27 3.72 7.25 -6.57
N VAL A 28 4.71 6.85 -5.77
CA VAL A 28 5.74 7.78 -5.28
C VAL A 28 6.57 8.30 -6.45
N ARG A 29 7.01 7.42 -7.37
CA ARG A 29 7.79 7.81 -8.55
C ARG A 29 7.03 8.69 -9.54
N GLU A 30 5.72 8.51 -9.66
CA GLU A 30 4.85 9.35 -10.48
C GLU A 30 4.59 10.74 -9.89
N THR A 31 4.91 10.93 -8.60
CA THR A 31 4.72 12.21 -7.93
C THR A 31 6.00 13.04 -8.05
N PRO A 32 5.99 14.15 -8.80
CA PRO A 32 7.18 14.99 -8.95
C PRO A 32 7.60 15.57 -7.60
N ASP A 33 8.89 15.89 -7.48
CA ASP A 33 9.51 16.50 -6.31
C ASP A 33 9.53 15.64 -5.03
N ILE A 34 9.21 14.35 -5.16
CA ILE A 34 9.32 13.34 -4.11
C ILE A 34 10.24 12.24 -4.59
N VAL A 35 11.11 11.76 -3.71
CA VAL A 35 11.97 10.60 -3.94
C VAL A 35 11.71 9.58 -2.85
N MET A 36 11.60 8.32 -3.23
CA MET A 36 11.41 7.25 -2.26
C MET A 36 12.72 6.96 -1.53
N ASP A 37 12.65 6.78 -0.21
CA ASP A 37 13.81 6.54 0.64
C ASP A 37 13.70 5.18 1.34
N GLY A 38 13.94 4.12 0.56
CA GLY A 38 13.80 2.74 1.02
C GLY A 38 12.60 2.04 0.39
N ARG A 39 12.24 0.87 0.93
CA ARG A 39 11.09 0.09 0.45
C ARG A 39 9.85 0.36 1.32
N PRO A 40 8.63 0.30 0.74
CA PRO A 40 7.41 0.34 1.53
C PRO A 40 7.40 -0.83 2.50
N SER A 41 7.03 -0.58 3.74
CA SER A 41 6.73 -1.63 4.70
C SER A 41 5.22 -1.79 4.83
N MET A 42 4.76 -3.01 5.10
CA MET A 42 3.36 -3.32 5.28
C MET A 42 3.14 -4.09 6.55
N VAL A 43 2.04 -3.77 7.22
CA VAL A 43 1.53 -4.53 8.35
C VAL A 43 0.28 -5.25 7.87
N LEU A 44 0.35 -6.58 7.89
CA LEU A 44 -0.77 -7.48 7.62
C LEU A 44 -1.45 -7.77 8.96
N ASP A 45 -2.73 -7.42 9.08
CA ASP A 45 -3.52 -7.86 10.21
C ASP A 45 -4.19 -9.18 9.83
N SER A 46 -3.82 -10.23 10.56
CA SER A 46 -4.41 -11.55 10.37
C SER A 46 -5.57 -11.69 11.34
N VAL A 47 -6.72 -11.13 10.98
CA VAL A 47 -7.97 -11.47 11.66
C VAL A 47 -8.40 -12.86 11.21
N ASP A 48 -8.18 -13.82 12.11
CA ASP A 48 -8.77 -15.16 12.07
C ASP A 48 -8.44 -16.01 10.83
N GLY A 49 -7.17 -16.44 10.71
CA GLY A 49 -6.72 -17.67 10.02
C GLY A 49 -7.07 -17.90 8.54
N HIS A 50 -7.84 -17.02 7.88
CA HIS A 50 -8.43 -17.29 6.57
C HIS A 50 -8.38 -16.13 5.57
N SER A 51 -8.03 -14.92 6.00
CA SER A 51 -7.80 -13.79 5.09
C SER A 51 -6.73 -12.86 5.65
N SER A 52 -5.54 -12.85 5.03
CA SER A 52 -4.53 -11.83 5.30
C SER A 52 -4.97 -10.53 4.65
N ASN A 53 -5.55 -9.62 5.43
CA ASN A 53 -5.90 -8.29 4.95
C ASN A 53 -4.73 -7.33 5.23
N ILE A 54 -4.44 -6.46 4.27
CA ILE A 54 -3.38 -5.46 4.41
C ILE A 54 -3.98 -4.28 5.15
N THR A 55 -3.52 -4.07 6.37
CA THR A 55 -4.10 -3.07 7.26
C THR A 55 -3.39 -1.74 7.14
N SER A 56 -2.06 -1.78 7.03
CA SER A 56 -1.25 -0.56 7.05
C SER A 56 -0.14 -0.61 6.01
N VAL A 57 0.04 0.48 5.27
CA VAL A 57 1.22 0.70 4.41
C VAL A 57 2.02 1.87 4.97
N THR A 58 3.32 1.70 5.14
CA THR A 58 4.23 2.80 5.52
C THR A 58 5.22 3.03 4.39
N VAL A 59 5.31 4.28 3.94
CA VAL A 59 6.30 4.71 2.95
C VAL A 59 7.20 5.77 3.55
N VAL A 60 8.47 5.67 3.20
CA VAL A 60 9.49 6.62 3.61
C VAL A 60 9.93 7.39 2.38
N ILE A 61 9.88 8.71 2.46
CA ILE A 61 10.13 9.61 1.34
C ILE A 61 11.09 10.74 1.72
N ARG A 62 11.74 11.28 0.70
CA ARG A 62 12.45 12.55 0.70
C ARG A 62 11.69 13.54 -0.16
N VAL A 63 11.58 14.78 0.30
CA VAL A 63 10.79 15.82 -0.38
C VAL A 63 11.67 16.98 -0.77
N LYS A 64 11.40 17.59 -1.92
CA LYS A 64 12.11 18.80 -2.34
C LYS A 64 11.77 19.99 -1.46
N ARG A 65 12.77 20.84 -1.21
CA ARG A 65 12.62 22.04 -0.39
C ARG A 65 11.68 23.07 -1.03
N GLY A 66 10.96 23.81 -0.19
CA GLY A 66 10.05 24.87 -0.63
C GLY A 66 8.62 24.42 -0.93
N LEU A 67 8.30 23.15 -0.67
CA LEU A 67 6.95 22.59 -0.85
C LEU A 67 6.20 22.46 0.47
N ASN A 68 4.86 22.46 0.38
CA ASN A 68 4.00 22.20 1.52
C ASN A 68 3.96 20.69 1.80
N ILE A 69 4.79 20.25 2.75
CA ILE A 69 4.96 18.85 3.15
C ILE A 69 3.63 18.21 3.53
N ARG A 70 2.79 18.94 4.28
CA ARG A 70 1.49 18.43 4.72
C ARG A 70 0.60 18.08 3.53
N ASN A 71 0.45 19.02 2.59
CA ASN A 71 -0.36 18.81 1.41
C ASN A 71 0.18 17.66 0.54
N ILE A 72 1.50 17.53 0.45
CA ILE A 72 2.15 16.42 -0.25
C ILE A 72 1.83 15.08 0.42
N CYS A 73 2.01 14.98 1.73
CA CYS A 73 1.76 13.74 2.47
C CYS A 73 0.28 13.34 2.37
N GLU A 74 -0.65 14.27 2.56
CA GLU A 74 -2.10 14.01 2.45
C GLU A 74 -2.46 13.52 1.03
N ASN A 75 -1.97 14.19 -0.02
CA ASN A 75 -2.19 13.77 -1.41
C ASN A 75 -1.58 12.39 -1.69
N LEU A 76 -0.35 12.15 -1.22
CA LEU A 76 0.34 10.88 -1.42
C LEU A 76 -0.37 9.73 -0.71
N GLN A 77 -0.83 9.94 0.52
CA GLN A 77 -1.64 8.95 1.26
C GLN A 77 -2.90 8.56 0.49
N GLN A 78 -3.64 9.54 -0.01
CA GLN A 78 -4.84 9.31 -0.80
C GLN A 78 -4.53 8.59 -2.11
N LYS A 79 -3.51 9.01 -2.84
CA LYS A 79 -3.09 8.35 -4.09
C LYS A 79 -2.69 6.90 -3.87
N ILE A 80 -1.86 6.61 -2.87
CA ILE A 80 -1.40 5.26 -2.56
C ILE A 80 -2.61 4.39 -2.20
N LYS A 81 -3.47 4.86 -1.30
CA LYS A 81 -4.68 4.14 -0.88
C LYS A 81 -5.60 3.83 -2.06
N ASN A 82 -5.90 4.84 -2.88
CA ASN A 82 -6.80 4.70 -4.03
C ASN A 82 -6.23 3.76 -5.09
N ASN A 83 -4.94 3.86 -5.42
CA ASN A 83 -4.32 2.99 -6.41
C ASN A 83 -4.30 1.54 -5.96
N ILE A 84 -3.92 1.27 -4.71
CA ILE A 84 -3.90 -0.12 -4.22
C ILE A 84 -5.32 -0.68 -4.18
N GLN A 85 -6.31 0.06 -3.65
CA GLN A 85 -7.70 -0.39 -3.65
C GLN A 85 -8.23 -0.62 -5.07
N SER A 86 -7.87 0.22 -6.03
CA SER A 86 -8.35 0.12 -7.41
C SER A 86 -7.69 -1.03 -8.19
N MET A 87 -6.38 -1.23 -8.04
CA MET A 87 -5.65 -2.26 -8.77
C MET A 87 -5.80 -3.65 -8.14
N THR A 88 -5.97 -3.71 -6.83
CA THR A 88 -5.91 -4.96 -6.07
C THR A 88 -7.27 -5.36 -5.49
N GLY A 89 -8.19 -4.41 -5.31
CA GLY A 89 -9.46 -4.68 -4.63
C GLY A 89 -9.33 -4.91 -3.12
N VAL A 90 -8.12 -4.78 -2.55
CA VAL A 90 -7.89 -4.90 -1.11
C VAL A 90 -8.07 -3.56 -0.43
N ALA A 91 -8.92 -3.53 0.58
CA ALA A 91 -9.14 -2.35 1.40
C ALA A 91 -7.98 -2.14 2.38
N ILE A 92 -7.26 -1.02 2.22
CA ILE A 92 -6.25 -0.57 3.20
C ILE A 92 -6.92 0.28 4.29
N SER A 93 -6.62 -0.03 5.54
CA SER A 93 -7.09 0.76 6.69
C SER A 93 -6.31 2.05 6.86
N ASN A 94 -4.98 2.00 6.79
CA ASN A 94 -4.10 3.15 7.04
C ASN A 94 -2.91 3.25 6.08
N VAL A 95 -2.52 4.47 5.71
CA VAL A 95 -1.29 4.76 4.95
C VAL A 95 -0.49 5.80 5.73
N SER A 96 0.70 5.42 6.18
CA SER A 96 1.65 6.28 6.87
C SER A 96 2.73 6.76 5.91
N VAL A 97 3.03 8.06 5.93
CA VAL A 97 4.11 8.66 5.13
C VAL A 97 5.09 9.31 6.10
N ILE A 98 6.34 8.85 6.04
CA ILE A 98 7.43 9.37 6.86
C ILE A 98 8.36 10.17 5.94
N VAL A 99 8.65 11.41 6.32
CA VAL A 99 9.62 12.25 5.61
C VAL A 99 10.94 12.13 6.34
N SER A 100 11.92 11.45 5.74
CA SER A 100 13.24 11.24 6.36
C SER A 100 14.16 12.44 6.19
N ASP A 101 14.14 13.08 5.02
CA ASP A 101 15.10 14.13 4.67
C ASP A 101 14.53 15.04 3.56
N MET A 102 15.17 16.20 3.36
CA MET A 102 14.79 17.15 2.31
C MET A 102 15.90 17.30 1.28
N ILE A 103 15.52 17.17 -0.01
CA ILE A 103 16.44 17.39 -1.12
C ILE A 103 16.39 18.86 -1.59
N LEU A 104 17.54 19.37 -2.03
CA LEU A 104 17.70 20.75 -2.48
C LEU A 104 17.03 21.01 -3.84
#